data_AF-A0A6G3S112-F1
#
_entry.id   AF-A0A6G3S112-F1
#
_cell.length_a   1.000
_cell.length_b   1.000
_cell.length_c   1.000
_cell.angle_alpha   90.00
_cell.angle_beta   90.00
_cell.angle_gamma   90.00
#
_symmetry.space_group_name_H-M   'P 1'
#
loop_
_entity.id
_entity.type
_entity.pdbx_description
1 polymer ?
#
loop_
_entity_poly.entity_id
_entity_poly.type
_entity_poly.pdbx_seq_one_letter_code
_entity_poly.pdbx_strand_id
1 'polypeptide(L)'
;TGLCDHPAVLAYQRLLYGTPQLVARLYGYQERSERALAGALGGPEGAARLAAGQIVAVQRILAQENVRRIMDGESADAVEADAVRAAELGFRQLGEGLGGRYA
;
A
#
# COMPACT_ATOMS: atom_id res chain seq x y z
N THR A 1 5.44 -4.56 0.39
CA THR A 1 4.58 -5.66 0.86
C THR A 1 4.28 -5.56 2.35
N GLY A 2 5.16 -5.01 3.19
CA GLY A 2 4.95 -4.97 4.65
C GLY A 2 5.27 -6.28 5.36
N LEU A 3 5.78 -7.27 4.61
CA LEU A 3 6.09 -8.63 5.07
C LEU A 3 7.59 -8.73 5.37
N CYS A 4 8.02 -8.22 6.52
CA CYS A 4 9.42 -8.25 6.95
C CYS A 4 9.48 -8.08 8.47
N ASP A 5 9.99 -9.08 9.17
CA ASP A 5 10.17 -9.13 10.63
C ASP A 5 11.59 -8.78 11.08
N HIS A 6 12.44 -8.29 10.16
CA HIS A 6 13.81 -7.90 10.49
C HIS A 6 13.82 -6.74 11.51
N PRO A 7 14.53 -6.84 12.65
CA PRO A 7 14.45 -5.89 13.75
C PRO A 7 14.66 -4.41 13.36
N ALA A 8 15.58 -4.14 12.44
CA ALA A 8 15.84 -2.78 11.95
C ALA A 8 14.66 -2.19 11.15
N VAL A 9 13.94 -3.02 10.39
CA VAL A 9 12.72 -2.59 9.67
C VAL A 9 11.63 -2.27 10.68
N LEU A 10 11.47 -3.08 11.72
CA LEU A 10 10.50 -2.84 12.78
C LEU A 10 10.81 -1.55 13.56
N ALA A 11 12.09 -1.31 13.87
CA ALA A 11 12.53 -0.07 14.50
C ALA A 11 12.22 1.15 13.63
N TYR A 12 12.46 1.06 12.32
CA TYR A 12 12.09 2.11 11.36
C TYR A 12 10.57 2.34 11.32
N GLN A 13 9.76 1.30 11.25
CA GLN A 13 8.29 1.43 11.22
C GLN A 13 7.76 2.10 12.49
N ARG A 14 8.28 1.73 13.66
CA ARG A 14 7.95 2.39 14.93
C ARG A 14 8.33 3.87 14.94
N LEU A 15 9.52 4.21 14.48
CA LEU A 15 9.96 5.60 14.36
C LEU A 15 9.05 6.40 13.41
N LEU A 16 8.81 5.86 12.22
CA LEU A 16 8.02 6.50 11.17
C LEU A 16 6.59 6.77 11.61
N TYR A 17 5.89 5.76 12.12
CA TYR A 17 4.48 5.87 12.51
C TYR A 17 4.26 6.44 13.92
N GLY A 18 5.28 6.40 14.79
CA GLY A 18 5.25 7.00 16.11
C GLY A 18 5.59 8.50 16.14
N THR A 19 6.07 9.07 15.03
CA THR A 19 6.49 10.49 14.96
C THR A 19 5.56 11.28 14.03
N PRO A 20 4.71 12.18 14.55
CA PRO A 20 3.71 12.90 13.75
C PRO A 20 4.27 13.66 12.54
N GLN A 21 5.45 14.27 12.68
CA GLN A 21 6.10 15.05 11.62
C GLN A 21 6.56 14.15 10.46
N LEU A 22 6.96 12.91 10.74
CA LEU A 22 7.35 11.95 9.70
C LEU A 22 6.12 11.40 8.97
N VAL A 23 5.04 11.13 9.70
CA VAL A 23 3.74 10.79 9.10
C VAL A 23 3.23 11.90 8.19
N ALA A 24 3.30 13.16 8.63
CA ALA A 24 2.92 14.30 7.80
C ALA A 24 3.72 14.34 6.47
N ARG A 25 5.02 14.05 6.54
CA ARG A 25 5.89 14.00 5.35
C ARG A 25 5.59 12.81 4.43
N LEU A 26 5.10 11.70 4.98
CA LEU A 26 4.68 10.52 4.21
C LEU A 26 3.52 10.85 3.25
N TYR A 27 2.56 11.69 3.67
CA TYR A 27 1.48 12.13 2.78
C TYR A 27 2.00 12.85 1.52
N GLY A 28 3.02 13.70 1.66
CA GLY A 28 3.65 14.33 0.51
C GLY A 28 4.37 13.32 -0.41
N TYR A 29 4.95 12.24 0.13
CA TYR A 29 5.52 11.16 -0.67
C TYR A 29 4.45 10.37 -1.41
N GLN A 30 3.33 10.11 -0.74
CA GLN A 30 2.18 9.43 -1.33
C GLN A 30 1.60 10.23 -2.51
N GLU A 31 1.36 11.53 -2.34
CA GLU A 31 0.82 12.39 -3.40
C GLU A 31 1.72 12.38 -4.65
N ARG A 32 3.05 12.42 -4.45
CA ARG A 32 4.02 12.32 -5.56
C ARG A 32 3.96 10.95 -6.25
N SER A 33 3.80 9.88 -5.48
CA SER A 33 3.70 8.51 -6.01
C SER A 33 2.44 8.33 -6.85
N GLU A 34 1.30 8.83 -6.36
CA GLU A 34 0.03 8.81 -7.09
C GLU A 34 0.11 9.63 -8.38
N ARG A 35 0.76 10.80 -8.35
CA ARG A 35 0.96 11.64 -9.54
C ARG A 35 1.84 10.96 -10.58
N ALA A 36 2.92 10.32 -10.15
CA ALA A 36 3.80 9.56 -11.04
C ALA A 36 3.07 8.38 -11.68
N LEU A 37 2.30 7.63 -10.89
CA LEU A 37 1.50 6.50 -11.37
C LEU A 37 0.40 6.96 -12.34
N ALA A 38 -0.31 8.05 -12.03
CA ALA A 38 -1.30 8.62 -12.93
C ALA A 38 -0.69 9.00 -14.30
N GLY A 39 0.52 9.58 -14.29
CA GLY A 39 1.26 9.86 -15.52
C GLY A 39 1.60 8.60 -16.32
N ALA A 40 1.91 7.48 -15.65
CA ALA A 40 2.19 6.20 -16.30
C ALA A 40 0.94 5.49 -16.83
N LEU A 41 -0.20 5.61 -16.13
CA LEU A 41 -1.48 5.05 -16.58
C LEU A 41 -2.01 5.73 -17.86
N GLY A 42 -1.72 7.03 -18.02
CA GLY A 42 -2.19 7.81 -19.16
C GLY A 42 -3.72 7.97 -19.22
N GLY A 43 -4.22 8.49 -20.33
CA GLY A 43 -5.66 8.76 -20.51
C GLY A 43 -6.14 10.07 -19.85
N PRO A 44 -7.47 10.24 -19.69
CA PRO A 44 -8.02 11.47 -19.11
C PRO A 44 -7.51 11.72 -17.68
N GLU A 45 -7.00 12.93 -17.40
CA GLU A 45 -6.28 13.25 -16.15
C GLU A 45 -7.06 12.83 -14.89
N GLY A 46 -8.34 13.18 -14.80
CA GLY A 46 -9.17 12.83 -13.66
C GLY A 46 -9.33 11.32 -13.45
N ALA A 47 -9.46 10.56 -14.55
CA ALA A 47 -9.60 9.11 -14.48
C ALA A 47 -8.28 8.43 -14.08
N ALA A 48 -7.15 8.90 -14.63
CA ALA A 48 -5.82 8.40 -14.31
C ALA A 48 -5.44 8.66 -12.84
N ARG A 49 -5.75 9.86 -12.33
CA ARG A 49 -5.51 10.22 -10.92
C ARG A 49 -6.36 9.40 -9.96
N LEU A 50 -7.64 9.19 -10.27
CA LEU A 50 -8.52 8.34 -9.46
C LEU A 50 -8.01 6.89 -9.42
N ALA A 51 -7.67 6.32 -10.58
CA ALA A 51 -7.14 4.96 -10.67
C ALA A 51 -5.81 4.82 -9.89
N ALA A 52 -4.89 5.78 -10.03
CA ALA A 52 -3.64 5.79 -9.29
C ALA A 52 -3.87 5.85 -7.77
N GLY A 53 -4.78 6.71 -7.30
CA GLY A 53 -5.14 6.79 -5.88
C GLY A 53 -5.73 5.47 -5.35
N GLN A 54 -6.59 4.80 -6.13
CA GLN A 54 -7.16 3.50 -5.77
C GLN A 54 -6.07 2.41 -5.67
N ILE A 55 -5.16 2.33 -6.65
CA ILE A 55 -4.05 1.36 -6.64
C ILE A 55 -3.15 1.57 -5.41
N VAL A 56 -2.74 2.82 -5.16
CA VAL A 56 -1.86 3.16 -4.03
C VAL A 56 -2.54 2.89 -2.70
N ALA A 57 -3.85 3.18 -2.57
CA ALA A 57 -4.62 2.87 -1.38
C ALA A 57 -4.66 1.37 -1.07
N VAL A 58 -4.93 0.52 -2.09
CA VAL A 58 -4.94 -0.95 -1.94
C VAL A 58 -3.56 -1.43 -1.45
N GLN A 59 -2.48 -1.03 -2.12
CA GLN A 59 -1.13 -1.42 -1.72
C GLN A 59 -0.77 -0.99 -0.29
N ARG A 60 -1.14 0.24 0.08
CA ARG A 60 -0.87 0.81 1.40
C ARG A 60 -1.61 0.05 2.50
N ILE A 61 -2.90 -0.22 2.31
CA ILE A 61 -3.74 -0.93 3.30
C ILE A 61 -3.20 -2.35 3.52
N LEU A 62 -2.91 -3.08 2.44
CA LEU A 62 -2.34 -4.43 2.53
C LEU A 62 -1.00 -4.44 3.27
N ALA A 63 -0.11 -3.47 2.96
CA ALA A 63 1.18 -3.37 3.62
C ALA A 63 1.06 -2.98 5.10
N GLN A 64 0.13 -2.09 5.45
CA GLN A 64 -0.10 -1.67 6.83
C GLN A 64 -0.63 -2.81 7.70
N GLU A 65 -1.52 -3.65 7.16
CA GLU A 65 -2.03 -4.80 7.88
C GLU A 65 -0.92 -5.83 8.18
N ASN A 66 -0.07 -6.13 7.19
CA ASN A 66 1.08 -7.01 7.40
C ASN A 66 2.04 -6.45 8.46
N VAL A 67 2.34 -5.15 8.41
CA VAL A 67 3.20 -4.49 9.41
C VAL A 67 2.57 -4.55 10.80
N ARG A 68 1.24 -4.33 10.91
CA ARG A 68 0.52 -4.40 12.19
C ARG A 68 0.65 -5.79 12.83
N ARG A 69 0.33 -6.85 12.08
CA ARG A 69 0.47 -8.24 12.55
C ARG A 69 1.88 -8.58 13.01
N ILE A 70 2.88 -8.15 12.26
CA ILE A 70 4.29 -8.37 12.63
C ILE A 70 4.69 -7.55 13.86
N MET A 71 4.20 -6.30 13.99
CA MET A 71 4.41 -5.51 15.22
C MET A 71 3.77 -6.16 16.45
N ASP A 72 2.65 -6.87 16.26
CA ASP A 72 1.94 -7.60 17.32
C ASP A 72 2.60 -8.95 17.67
N GLY A 73 3.70 -9.32 16.99
CA GLY A 73 4.58 -10.44 17.34
C GLY A 73 4.51 -11.64 16.39
N GLU A 74 3.73 -11.58 15.31
CA GLU A 74 3.74 -12.63 14.28
C GLU A 74 5.02 -12.55 13.43
N SER A 75 5.55 -13.70 12.97
CA SER A 75 6.66 -13.72 12.01
C SER A 75 6.18 -13.43 10.59
N ALA A 76 7.11 -13.02 9.72
CA ALA A 76 6.80 -12.80 8.30
C ALA A 76 6.26 -14.08 7.64
N ASP A 77 6.87 -15.23 7.93
CA ASP A 77 6.44 -16.54 7.40
C ASP A 77 5.01 -16.90 7.85
N ALA A 78 4.63 -16.58 9.09
CA ALA A 78 3.29 -16.84 9.60
C ALA A 78 2.21 -15.98 8.92
N VAL A 79 2.57 -14.76 8.50
CA VAL A 79 1.65 -13.80 7.86
C VAL A 79 1.56 -14.04 6.34
N GLU A 80 2.57 -14.63 5.70
CA GLU A 80 2.71 -14.71 4.24
C GLU A 80 1.46 -15.24 3.53
N ALA A 81 0.98 -16.42 3.93
CA ALA A 81 -0.15 -17.07 3.26
C ALA A 81 -1.43 -16.21 3.32
N ASP A 82 -1.65 -15.51 4.44
CA ASP A 82 -2.81 -14.63 4.61
C ASP A 82 -2.64 -13.33 3.82
N ALA A 83 -1.42 -12.78 3.79
CA ALA A 83 -1.07 -11.59 3.03
C ALA A 83 -1.32 -11.80 1.53
N VAL A 84 -0.98 -12.99 1.00
CA VAL A 84 -1.26 -13.36 -0.39
C VAL A 84 -2.77 -13.39 -0.65
N ARG A 85 -3.56 -14.07 0.20
CA ARG A 85 -5.02 -14.13 0.04
C ARG A 85 -5.68 -12.75 0.11
N ALA A 86 -5.21 -11.89 1.01
CA ALA A 86 -5.67 -10.51 1.12
C ALA A 86 -5.32 -9.69 -0.14
N ALA A 87 -4.12 -9.87 -0.68
CA ALA A 87 -3.70 -9.21 -1.91
C ALA A 87 -4.54 -9.67 -3.10
N GLU A 88 -4.74 -10.97 -3.28
CA GLU A 88 -5.61 -11.52 -4.33
C GLU A 88 -7.02 -10.94 -4.26
N LEU A 89 -7.60 -10.87 -3.07
CA LEU A 89 -8.91 -10.26 -2.87
C LEU A 89 -8.92 -8.77 -3.23
N GLY A 90 -7.99 -7.99 -2.70
CA GLY A 90 -7.93 -6.55 -2.91
C GLY A 90 -7.69 -6.17 -4.38
N PHE A 91 -6.78 -6.87 -5.06
CA PHE A 91 -6.52 -6.62 -6.48
C PHE A 91 -7.64 -7.12 -7.39
N ARG A 92 -8.36 -8.19 -7.02
CA ARG A 92 -9.57 -8.61 -7.76
C ARG A 92 -10.66 -7.54 -7.68
N GLN A 93 -10.97 -7.04 -6.48
CA GLN A 93 -11.93 -5.95 -6.28
C GLN A 93 -11.53 -4.69 -7.05
N LEU A 94 -10.24 -4.35 -7.03
CA LEU A 94 -9.71 -3.22 -7.80
C LEU A 94 -9.88 -3.43 -9.30
N GLY A 95 -9.56 -4.63 -9.80
CA GLY A 95 -9.71 -5.01 -11.20
C GLY A 95 -11.17 -4.96 -11.66
N GLU A 96 -12.11 -5.47 -10.87
CA GLU A 96 -13.54 -5.41 -11.16
C GLU A 96 -14.07 -3.96 -11.14
N GLY A 97 -13.58 -3.12 -10.22
CA GLY A 97 -13.95 -1.71 -10.14
C GLY A 97 -13.35 -0.83 -11.25
N LEU A 98 -12.16 -1.16 -11.75
CA LEU A 98 -11.46 -0.43 -12.83
C LEU A 98 -11.69 -1.01 -14.24
N GLY A 99 -12.13 -2.26 -14.33
CA GLY A 99 -12.09 -3.11 -15.54
C GLY A 99 -12.88 -2.58 -16.73
N GLY A 100 -13.77 -1.61 -16.55
CA GLY A 100 -14.44 -0.95 -17.68
C GLY A 100 -13.51 -0.01 -18.49
N ARG A 101 -12.33 0.37 -17.99
CA ARG A 101 -11.42 1.34 -18.64
C ARG A 101 -10.01 0.84 -18.94
N TYR A 102 -9.55 -0.21 -18.29
CA TYR A 102 -8.16 -0.70 -18.36
C TYR A 102 -8.05 -2.22 -18.62
N ALA A 103 -9.15 -2.88 -18.97
CA ALA A 103 -9.16 -4.29 -19.39
C ALA A 103 -8.84 -4.43 -20.89
#